data_AF-A0A4W5NIR0-F1
#
_entry.id   AF-A0A4W5NIR0-F1
#
_cell.length_a   1.000
_cell.length_b   1.000
_cell.length_c   1.000
_cell.angle_alpha   90.00
_cell.angle_beta   90.00
_cell.angle_gamma   90.00
#
_symmetry.space_group_name_H-M   'P 1'
#
loop_
_entity.id
_entity.type
_entity.pdbx_description
1 polymer ?
#
loop_
_entity_poly.entity_id
_entity_poly.type
_entity_poly.pdbx_seq_one_letter_code
_entity_poly.pdbx_strand_id
1 'polypeptide(L)'
;WIFSSLLLCRNDSRLVLYHLDIYLSGQVQNSPSPSVDTPTLELVEEFILQRVPHAHLMSALQELQLLEIMCSCFQEQSRDAVRQLIFSALFTLQGNQADESRMALLGKLVSMAIAVGRVPILECAATWLQ
;
A
#
# COMPACT_ATOMS: atom_id res chain seq x y z
N TRP A 1 -18.98 -9.45 16.04
CA TRP A 1 -18.15 -10.28 15.16
C TRP A 1 -17.78 -9.56 13.87
N ILE A 2 -18.71 -9.26 12.95
CA ILE A 2 -18.38 -8.53 11.69
C ILE A 2 -17.70 -7.17 11.94
N PHE A 3 -18.25 -6.34 12.84
CA PHE A 3 -17.66 -5.03 13.17
C PHE A 3 -16.28 -5.12 13.82
N SER A 4 -16.02 -6.14 14.65
CA SER A 4 -14.71 -6.33 15.29
C SER A 4 -13.66 -6.81 14.29
N SER A 5 -14.02 -7.73 13.39
CA SER A 5 -13.11 -8.18 12.32
C SER A 5 -12.84 -7.10 11.28
N LEU A 6 -13.85 -6.26 10.96
CA LEU A 6 -13.66 -5.09 10.10
C LEU A 6 -12.72 -4.07 10.73
N LEU A 7 -12.93 -3.74 12.01
CA LEU A 7 -12.12 -2.76 12.73
C LEU A 7 -10.68 -3.26 12.92
N LEU A 8 -10.50 -4.55 13.18
CA LEU A 8 -9.18 -5.17 13.31
C LEU A 8 -8.40 -5.10 11.99
N CYS A 9 -8.98 -5.59 10.88
CA CYS A 9 -8.32 -5.56 9.57
C CYS A 9 -8.04 -4.12 9.06
N ARG A 10 -8.96 -3.19 9.34
CA ARG A 10 -8.77 -1.75 9.06
C ARG A 10 -7.63 -1.15 9.90
N ASN A 11 -7.49 -1.57 11.15
CA ASN A 11 -6.39 -1.12 12.00
C ASN A 11 -5.06 -1.72 11.55
N ASP A 12 -5.02 -3.00 11.21
CA ASP A 12 -3.78 -3.69 10.82
C ASP A 12 -3.17 -3.10 9.53
N SER A 13 -3.99 -2.94 8.48
CA SER A 13 -3.54 -2.31 7.22
C SER A 13 -3.05 -0.88 7.42
N ARG A 14 -3.76 -0.07 8.22
CA ARG A 14 -3.33 1.29 8.56
C ARG A 14 -2.04 1.32 9.38
N LEU A 15 -1.88 0.40 10.33
CA LEU A 15 -0.67 0.29 11.14
C LEU A 15 0.54 -0.13 10.30
N VAL A 16 0.35 -1.06 9.36
CA VAL A 16 1.40 -1.47 8.43
C VAL A 16 1.82 -0.32 7.53
N LEU A 17 0.87 0.42 6.95
CA LEU A 17 1.18 1.61 6.13
C LEU A 17 1.89 2.70 6.94
N TYR A 18 1.47 2.95 8.18
CA TYR A 18 2.10 3.92 9.06
C TYR A 18 3.52 3.50 9.48
N HIS A 19 3.73 2.21 9.76
CA HIS A 19 5.05 1.68 10.07
C HIS A 19 5.99 1.80 8.86
N LEU A 20 5.49 1.48 7.66
CA LEU A 20 6.24 1.62 6.41
C LEU A 20 6.64 3.07 6.17
N ASP A 21 5.73 4.02 6.43
CA ASP A 21 5.98 5.46 6.32
C ASP A 21 7.11 5.95 7.24
N ILE A 22 7.07 5.57 8.53
CA ILE A 22 8.11 5.90 9.51
C ILE A 22 9.45 5.29 9.10
N TYR A 23 9.45 4.00 8.77
CA TYR A 23 10.67 3.26 8.41
C TYR A 23 11.36 3.89 7.19
N LEU A 24 10.60 4.12 6.11
CA LEU A 24 11.14 4.70 4.88
C LEU A 24 11.52 6.16 5.04
N SER A 25 10.77 6.93 5.85
CA SER A 25 11.17 8.29 6.21
C SER A 25 12.53 8.33 6.90
N GLY A 26 12.79 7.39 7.81
CA GLY A 26 14.09 7.22 8.46
C GLY A 26 15.19 6.79 7.48
N GLN A 27 14.90 5.86 6.56
CA GLN A 27 15.85 5.40 5.53
C GLN A 27 16.28 6.55 4.60
N VAL A 28 15.33 7.36 4.10
CA VAL A 28 15.67 8.50 3.21
C VAL A 28 16.53 9.55 3.93
N GLN A 29 16.45 9.64 5.26
CA GLN A 29 17.30 10.56 6.04
C GLN A 29 18.69 9.99 6.34
N ASN A 30 18.82 8.68 6.50
CA ASN A 30 20.02 8.06 7.09
C ASN A 30 20.79 7.14 6.13
N SER A 31 20.23 6.76 4.98
CA SER A 31 20.83 5.84 4.02
C SER A 31 20.98 6.47 2.64
N PRO A 32 22.16 6.38 2.00
CA PRO A 32 22.37 6.84 0.63
C PRO A 32 21.63 5.99 -0.42
N SER A 33 21.18 4.78 -0.05
CA SER A 33 20.37 3.90 -0.90
C SER A 33 19.23 3.30 -0.07
N PRO A 34 18.07 3.97 0.01
CA PRO A 34 16.94 3.46 0.77
C PRO A 34 16.33 2.24 0.08
N SER A 35 16.27 1.11 0.79
CA SER A 35 15.61 -0.11 0.33
C SER A 35 14.65 -0.63 1.41
N VAL A 36 13.63 -1.35 0.98
CA VAL A 36 12.68 -2.04 1.87
C VAL A 36 13.26 -3.43 2.15
N ASP A 37 13.28 -3.82 3.41
CA ASP A 37 13.74 -5.13 3.84
C ASP A 37 12.65 -6.21 3.67
N THR A 38 13.08 -7.46 3.49
CA THR A 38 12.21 -8.62 3.25
C THR A 38 11.05 -8.78 4.26
N PRO A 39 11.24 -8.67 5.59
CA PRO A 39 10.13 -8.87 6.54
C PRO A 39 9.09 -7.75 6.44
N THR A 40 9.48 -6.51 6.12
CA THR A 40 8.54 -5.43 5.87
C THR A 40 7.68 -5.70 4.63
N LEU A 41 8.28 -6.31 3.59
CA LEU A 41 7.56 -6.71 2.39
C LEU A 41 6.56 -7.85 2.67
N GLU A 42 6.93 -8.83 3.51
CA GLU A 42 6.02 -9.90 3.93
C GLU A 42 4.78 -9.35 4.66
N LEU A 43 4.94 -8.35 5.52
CA LEU A 43 3.82 -7.68 6.20
C LEU A 43 2.90 -6.95 5.21
N VAL A 44 3.47 -6.30 4.20
CA VAL A 44 2.68 -5.68 3.12
C VAL A 44 1.88 -6.74 2.36
N GLU A 45 2.51 -7.85 2.04
CA GLU A 45 1.86 -8.96 1.34
C GLU A 45 0.72 -9.58 2.15
N GLU A 46 0.93 -9.74 3.46
CA GLU A 46 -0.05 -10.31 4.37
C GLU A 46 -1.25 -9.38 4.58
N PHE A 47 -1.01 -8.11 4.93
CA PHE A 47 -2.05 -7.20 5.42
C PHE A 47 -2.66 -6.29 4.34
N ILE A 48 -1.93 -6.02 3.26
CA ILE A 48 -2.42 -5.18 2.16
C ILE A 48 -2.84 -6.03 0.96
N LEU A 49 -2.08 -7.07 0.63
CA LEU A 49 -2.30 -7.88 -0.58
C LEU A 49 -2.98 -9.23 -0.29
N GLN A 50 -3.28 -9.51 0.99
CA GLN A 50 -4.03 -10.68 1.44
C GLN A 50 -3.43 -12.03 1.04
N ARG A 51 -2.10 -12.17 1.09
CA ARG A 51 -1.40 -13.37 0.61
C ARG A 51 -1.55 -14.62 1.50
N VAL A 52 -2.22 -14.51 2.65
CA VAL A 52 -2.45 -15.67 3.53
C VAL A 52 -3.66 -16.46 3.03
N PRO A 53 -3.58 -17.79 2.85
CA PRO A 53 -4.67 -18.63 2.33
C PRO A 53 -5.92 -18.71 3.24
N HIS A 54 -5.92 -18.01 4.37
CA HIS A 54 -7.07 -17.85 5.30
C HIS A 54 -7.49 -16.39 5.49
N ALA A 55 -6.87 -15.45 4.76
CA ALA A 55 -7.37 -14.09 4.67
C ALA A 55 -8.73 -14.16 3.97
N HIS A 56 -9.79 -13.94 4.73
CA HIS A 56 -11.13 -13.82 4.20
C HIS A 56 -11.10 -12.77 3.08
N LEU A 57 -11.49 -13.19 1.87
CA LEU A 57 -11.67 -12.30 0.71
C LEU A 57 -12.34 -11.02 1.21
N MET A 58 -11.69 -9.86 1.02
CA MET A 58 -12.24 -8.60 1.52
C MET A 58 -13.66 -8.44 0.96
N SER A 59 -14.60 -8.07 1.83
CA SER A 59 -15.86 -7.53 1.35
C SER A 59 -15.59 -6.25 0.55
N ALA A 60 -16.46 -5.91 -0.40
CA ALA A 60 -16.33 -4.68 -1.19
C ALA A 60 -16.19 -3.42 -0.31
N LEU A 61 -16.82 -3.40 0.87
CA LEU A 61 -16.69 -2.32 1.85
C LEU A 61 -15.28 -2.25 2.45
N GLN A 62 -14.70 -3.40 2.83
CA GLN A 62 -13.33 -3.45 3.37
C GLN A 62 -12.30 -3.02 2.33
N GLU A 63 -12.47 -3.46 1.09
CA GLU A 63 -11.62 -3.05 -0.01
C GLU A 63 -11.71 -1.53 -0.26
N LEU A 64 -12.92 -0.97 -0.28
CA LEU A 64 -13.10 0.47 -0.42
C LEU A 64 -12.42 1.25 0.73
N GLN A 65 -12.56 0.78 1.97
CA GLN A 65 -11.91 1.39 3.13
C GLN A 65 -10.38 1.32 3.06
N LEU A 66 -9.82 0.21 2.57
CA LEU A 66 -8.38 0.10 2.34
C LEU A 66 -7.91 1.14 1.33
N LEU A 67 -8.61 1.27 0.20
CA LEU A 67 -8.29 2.26 -0.83
C LEU A 67 -8.37 3.70 -0.31
N GLU A 68 -9.36 4.02 0.54
CA GLU A 68 -9.46 5.32 1.22
C GLU A 68 -8.26 5.60 2.14
N ILE A 69 -7.83 4.60 2.91
CA ILE A 69 -6.68 4.71 3.81
C ILE A 69 -5.40 4.91 3.01
N MET A 70 -5.20 4.14 1.94
CA MET A 70 -4.05 4.31 1.05
C MET A 70 -4.04 5.71 0.44
N CYS A 71 -5.17 6.16 -0.10
CA CYS A 71 -5.31 7.52 -0.62
C CYS A 71 -4.94 8.60 0.40
N SER A 72 -5.39 8.45 1.64
CA SER A 72 -5.07 9.40 2.72
C SER A 72 -3.58 9.37 3.06
N CYS A 73 -2.98 8.18 3.17
CA CYS A 73 -1.56 8.00 3.47
C CYS A 73 -0.65 8.67 2.42
N PHE A 74 -0.91 8.41 1.13
CA PHE A 74 -0.15 9.06 0.04
C PHE A 74 -0.38 10.58 -0.02
N GLN A 75 -1.58 11.04 0.33
CA GLN A 75 -1.88 12.47 0.36
C GLN A 75 -1.17 13.19 1.53
N GLU A 76 -1.09 12.55 2.69
CA GLU A 76 -0.50 13.12 3.91
C GLU A 76 1.03 13.10 3.90
N GLN A 77 1.67 12.12 3.24
CA GLN A 77 3.12 12.06 3.14
C GLN A 77 3.66 13.20 2.26
N SER A 78 4.36 14.13 2.88
CA SER A 78 4.92 15.34 2.25
C SER A 78 6.20 15.10 1.42
N ARG A 79 6.88 13.96 1.62
CA ARG A 79 8.16 13.65 0.99
C ARG A 79 7.96 12.74 -0.21
N ASP A 80 8.20 13.26 -1.40
CA ASP A 80 8.06 12.53 -2.67
C ASP A 80 8.85 11.22 -2.68
N ALA A 81 10.11 11.26 -2.26
CA ALA A 81 10.97 10.07 -2.20
C ALA A 81 10.36 8.96 -1.33
N VAL A 82 9.73 9.32 -0.20
CA VAL A 82 9.09 8.33 0.69
C VAL A 82 7.84 7.76 0.02
N ARG A 83 7.02 8.59 -0.64
CA ARG A 83 5.86 8.11 -1.40
C ARG A 83 6.25 7.12 -2.49
N GLN A 84 7.28 7.44 -3.27
CA GLN A 84 7.78 6.59 -4.34
C GLN A 84 8.27 5.24 -3.80
N LEU A 85 8.96 5.24 -2.65
CA LEU A 85 9.42 4.01 -2.01
C LEU A 85 8.26 3.17 -1.45
N ILE A 86 7.26 3.80 -0.82
CA ILE A 86 6.04 3.12 -0.37
C ILE A 86 5.33 2.48 -1.56
N PHE A 87 5.15 3.23 -2.65
CA PHE A 87 4.50 2.75 -3.86
C PHE A 87 5.26 1.56 -4.47
N SER A 88 6.58 1.68 -4.56
CA SER A 88 7.45 0.61 -5.03
C SER A 88 7.33 -0.62 -4.15
N ALA A 89 7.35 -0.48 -2.82
CA ALA A 89 7.19 -1.60 -1.89
C ALA A 89 5.86 -2.34 -2.10
N LEU A 90 4.78 -1.60 -2.35
CA LEU A 90 3.44 -2.17 -2.55
C LEU A 90 3.30 -2.91 -3.89
N PHE A 91 3.88 -2.36 -4.95
CA PHE A 91 3.63 -2.79 -6.33
C PHE A 91 4.86 -3.37 -7.04
N THR A 92 5.92 -3.72 -6.31
CA THR A 92 7.05 -4.47 -6.90
C THR A 92 6.57 -5.84 -7.37
N LEU A 93 6.74 -6.10 -8.66
CA LEU A 93 6.37 -7.38 -9.28
C LEU A 93 7.46 -8.42 -9.00
N GLN A 94 7.03 -9.63 -8.64
CA GLN A 94 7.93 -10.75 -8.32
C GLN A 94 7.89 -11.89 -9.35
N GLY A 95 7.11 -11.75 -10.43
CA GLY A 95 6.94 -12.76 -11.48
C GLY A 95 6.07 -13.94 -11.05
N ASN A 96 5.15 -13.74 -10.09
CA ASN A 96 4.34 -14.82 -9.51
C ASN A 96 2.83 -14.50 -9.56
N GLN A 97 1.98 -15.46 -9.17
CA GLN A 97 0.52 -15.31 -9.19
C GLN A 97 0.00 -14.13 -8.32
N ALA A 98 0.79 -13.66 -7.34
CA ALA A 98 0.41 -12.48 -6.55
C ALA A 98 0.58 -11.16 -7.30
N ASP A 99 1.21 -11.17 -8.48
CA ASP A 99 1.28 -9.98 -9.33
C ASP A 99 -0.10 -9.64 -9.91
N GLU A 100 -0.97 -10.62 -10.18
CA GLU A 100 -2.31 -10.35 -10.69
C GLU A 100 -3.17 -9.62 -9.65
N SER A 101 -3.12 -10.05 -8.38
CA SER A 101 -3.83 -9.37 -7.29
C SER A 101 -3.27 -7.97 -7.00
N ARG A 102 -1.93 -7.79 -7.05
CA ARG A 102 -1.28 -6.47 -6.96
C ARG A 102 -1.73 -5.55 -8.08
N MET A 103 -1.76 -6.03 -9.32
CA MET A 103 -2.18 -5.24 -10.47
C MET A 103 -3.67 -4.89 -10.41
N ALA A 104 -4.51 -5.80 -9.91
CA ALA A 104 -5.92 -5.50 -9.66
C ALA A 104 -6.10 -4.40 -8.59
N LEU A 105 -5.36 -4.48 -7.48
CA LEU A 105 -5.38 -3.45 -6.44
C LEU A 105 -4.85 -2.11 -6.96
N LEU A 106 -3.74 -2.13 -7.71
CA LEU A 106 -3.16 -0.96 -8.36
C LEU A 106 -4.19 -0.28 -9.27
N GLY A 107 -4.88 -1.05 -10.11
CA GLY A 107 -5.92 -0.52 -11.01
C GLY A 107 -7.07 0.14 -10.25
N LYS A 108 -7.51 -0.45 -9.14
CA LYS A 108 -8.54 0.13 -8.27
C LYS A 108 -8.07 1.41 -7.58
N LEU A 109 -6.84 1.41 -7.04
CA LEU A 109 -6.23 2.56 -6.38
C LEU A 109 -6.08 3.74 -7.35
N VAL A 110 -5.55 3.50 -8.55
CA VAL A 110 -5.41 4.53 -9.58
C VAL A 110 -6.78 5.05 -10.03
N SER A 111 -7.75 4.17 -10.24
CA SER A 111 -9.12 4.57 -10.62
C SER A 111 -9.76 5.47 -9.56
N MET A 112 -9.63 5.11 -8.29
CA MET A 112 -10.12 5.93 -7.18
C MET A 112 -9.36 7.25 -7.05
N ALA A 113 -8.03 7.23 -7.19
CA ALA A 113 -7.20 8.43 -7.16
C ALA A 113 -7.59 9.42 -8.26
N ILE A 114 -7.90 8.94 -9.47
CA ILE A 114 -8.46 9.77 -10.55
C ILE A 114 -9.82 10.34 -10.13
N ALA A 115 -10.73 9.48 -9.64
CA ALA A 115 -12.08 9.89 -9.28
C ALA A 115 -12.14 10.96 -8.17
N VAL A 116 -11.22 10.90 -7.20
CA VAL A 116 -11.20 11.81 -6.04
C VAL A 116 -10.04 12.83 -6.05
N GLY A 117 -9.30 12.91 -7.16
CA GLY A 117 -8.27 13.93 -7.40
C GLY A 117 -6.99 13.79 -6.56
N ARG A 118 -6.52 12.56 -6.29
CA ARG A 118 -5.29 12.30 -5.52
C ARG A 118 -4.05 12.27 -6.41
N VAL A 119 -3.57 13.46 -6.77
CA VAL A 119 -2.38 13.65 -7.63
C VAL A 119 -1.14 12.87 -7.16
N PRO A 120 -0.77 12.82 -5.87
CA PRO A 120 0.44 12.11 -5.42
C PRO A 120 0.50 10.62 -5.81
N ILE A 121 -0.65 9.94 -5.84
CA ILE A 121 -0.72 8.54 -6.26
C ILE A 121 -0.47 8.41 -7.76
N LEU A 122 -1.05 9.32 -8.54
CA LEU A 122 -0.91 9.31 -10.00
C LEU A 122 0.54 9.60 -10.42
N GLU A 123 1.22 10.50 -9.70
CA GLU A 123 2.65 10.75 -9.89
C GLU A 123 3.50 9.52 -9.58
N CYS A 124 3.23 8.82 -8.46
CA CYS A 124 3.92 7.57 -8.13
C CYS A 124 3.68 6.48 -9.18
N ALA A 125 2.43 6.31 -9.63
CA ALA A 125 2.10 5.36 -10.68
C ALA A 125 2.79 5.70 -12.00
N ALA A 126 2.87 6.98 -12.36
CA ALA A 126 3.57 7.43 -13.57
C ALA A 126 5.08 7.13 -13.49
N THR A 127 5.72 7.41 -12.36
CA THR A 127 7.15 7.10 -12.16
C THR A 127 7.41 5.59 -12.19
N TRP A 128 6.52 4.79 -11.61
CA TRP A 128 6.67 3.34 -11.58
C TRP A 128 6.54 2.68 -12.97
N LEU A 129 5.81 3.31 -13.90
CA LEU A 129 5.62 2.80 -15.27
C LEU A 129 6.76 3.15 -16.25
N GLN A 130 7.67 4.07 -15.89
CA GLN A 130 8.78 4.54 -16.74
C GLN A 130 9.95 3.55 -16.76
#